data_AF-A0A1B6GCJ3-F1
#
_entry.id   AF-A0A1B6GCJ3-F1
#
_cell.length_a   1.000
_cell.length_b   1.000
_cell.length_c   1.000
_cell.angle_alpha   90.00
_cell.angle_beta   90.00
_cell.angle_gamma   90.00
#
_symmetry.space_group_name_H-M   'P 1'
#
loop_
_entity.id
_entity.type
_entity.pdbx_description
1 polymer ?
#
loop_
_entity_poly.entity_id
_entity_poly.type
_entity_poly.pdbx_seq_one_letter_code
_entity_poly.pdbx_strand_id
1 'polypeptide(L)'
;CVQTAHNVLLGLGLQKKLQLCVEPGLFEWLIWHKNRFPVWLTLEELEAEGYNVNQAYKPIISIETITQTDCSETIEQFYDRSATVTQAILENTLNAGGGNILIVGHAASLDVCTRKLVGATPRDCKDMNDLLRKIPYCSLTVAQQVSSDVDRPWQLVEAPFPPITHSNNPRFDWRVLLT
;
A
#
# COMPACT_ATOMS: atom_id res chain seq x y z
N CYS A 1 2.82 -6.42 -3.66
CA CYS A 1 1.64 -6.00 -2.88
C CYS A 1 0.67 -7.15 -2.65
N VAL A 2 0.02 -7.71 -3.70
CA VAL A 2 -0.97 -8.81 -3.56
C VAL A 2 -0.42 -10.03 -2.83
N GLN A 3 0.75 -10.53 -3.24
CA GLN A 3 1.44 -11.65 -2.56
C GLN A 3 1.71 -11.36 -1.07
N THR A 4 2.14 -10.15 -0.74
CA THR A 4 2.37 -9.73 0.65
C THR A 4 1.07 -9.74 1.44
N ALA A 5 -0.01 -9.17 0.90
CA ALA A 5 -1.32 -9.17 1.55
C ALA A 5 -1.85 -10.59 1.79
N HIS A 6 -1.73 -11.47 0.78
CA HIS A 6 -2.07 -12.88 0.92
C HIS A 6 -1.30 -13.56 2.06
N ASN A 7 0.03 -13.36 2.13
CA ASN A 7 0.86 -13.99 3.16
C ASN A 7 0.59 -13.44 4.56
N VAL A 8 0.24 -12.14 4.69
CA VAL A 8 -0.24 -11.59 5.96
C VAL A 8 -1.53 -12.28 6.39
N LEU A 9 -2.51 -12.42 5.49
CA LEU A 9 -3.75 -13.14 5.80
C LEU A 9 -3.52 -14.63 6.09
N LEU A 10 -2.54 -15.26 5.44
CA LEU A 10 -2.13 -16.63 5.72
C LEU A 10 -1.58 -16.76 7.15
N GLY A 11 -0.69 -15.85 7.56
CA GLY A 11 -0.16 -15.80 8.93
C GLY A 11 -1.24 -15.56 9.99
N LEU A 12 -2.31 -14.84 9.64
CA LEU A 12 -3.48 -14.62 10.50
C LEU A 12 -4.51 -15.77 10.46
N GLY A 13 -4.37 -16.74 9.56
CA GLY A 13 -5.39 -17.79 9.33
C GLY A 13 -6.70 -17.26 8.73
N LEU A 14 -6.65 -16.13 8.03
CA LEU A 14 -7.81 -15.42 7.46
C LEU A 14 -7.87 -15.44 5.93
N GLN A 15 -6.87 -16.02 5.26
CA GLN A 15 -6.73 -16.04 3.80
C GLN A 15 -7.95 -16.60 3.04
N LYS A 16 -8.70 -17.54 3.64
CA LYS A 16 -9.92 -18.10 3.05
C LYS A 16 -11.20 -17.31 3.41
N LYS A 17 -11.13 -16.43 4.41
CA LYS A 17 -12.27 -15.70 4.97
C LYS A 17 -12.35 -14.27 4.45
N LEU A 18 -11.20 -13.61 4.32
CA LEU A 18 -11.09 -12.25 3.82
C LEU A 18 -10.60 -12.27 2.38
N GLN A 19 -11.32 -11.55 1.52
CA GLN A 19 -10.95 -11.39 0.12
C GLN A 19 -10.08 -10.14 -0.06
N LEU A 20 -9.14 -10.21 -0.99
CA LEU A 20 -8.25 -9.11 -1.35
C LEU A 20 -8.95 -8.14 -2.31
N CYS A 21 -9.14 -6.89 -1.88
CA CYS A 21 -9.60 -5.81 -2.76
C CYS A 21 -8.40 -5.19 -3.48
N VAL A 22 -8.29 -5.38 -4.79
CA VAL A 22 -7.19 -4.85 -5.60
C VAL A 22 -7.52 -3.43 -6.05
N GLU A 23 -6.77 -2.45 -5.53
CA GLU A 23 -6.98 -1.02 -5.79
C GLU A 23 -5.80 -0.41 -6.57
N PRO A 24 -5.93 -0.19 -7.89
CA PRO A 24 -4.91 0.49 -8.71
C PRO A 24 -4.58 1.90 -8.23
N GLY A 25 -5.54 2.59 -7.58
CA GLY A 25 -5.31 3.90 -6.97
C GLY A 25 -4.25 3.92 -5.86
N LEU A 26 -3.84 2.76 -5.33
CA LEU A 26 -2.74 2.61 -4.36
C LEU A 26 -1.38 2.35 -5.03
N PHE A 27 -1.31 2.27 -6.35
CA PHE A 27 -0.06 2.09 -7.07
C PHE A 27 0.90 3.26 -6.79
N GLU A 28 2.19 2.97 -6.86
CA GLU A 28 3.26 3.92 -6.56
C GLU A 28 3.27 5.16 -7.46
N TRP A 29 4.20 6.08 -7.20
CA TRP A 29 4.25 7.34 -7.93
C TRP A 29 4.52 7.10 -9.41
N LEU A 30 3.65 7.61 -10.29
CA LEU A 30 3.70 7.27 -11.72
C LEU A 30 4.98 7.79 -12.40
N ILE A 31 5.65 8.78 -11.80
CA ILE A 31 6.92 9.31 -12.30
C ILE A 31 8.04 8.25 -12.33
N TRP A 32 7.92 7.18 -11.54
CA TRP A 32 8.88 6.07 -11.51
C TRP A 32 8.69 5.10 -12.68
N HIS A 33 7.62 5.25 -13.47
CA HIS A 33 7.21 4.34 -14.56
C HIS A 33 7.13 5.00 -15.95
N LYS A 34 7.73 6.19 -16.14
CA LYS A 34 7.66 7.02 -17.37
C LYS A 34 7.80 6.30 -18.70
N ASN A 35 8.56 5.21 -18.75
CA ASN A 35 8.82 4.51 -20.00
C ASN A 35 7.88 3.33 -20.25
N ARG A 36 7.31 2.76 -19.18
CA ARG A 36 6.48 1.55 -19.26
C ARG A 36 5.80 1.29 -17.91
N PHE A 37 4.47 1.22 -17.93
CA PHE A 37 3.71 0.63 -16.83
C PHE A 37 3.98 -0.87 -16.71
N PRO A 38 3.99 -1.43 -15.49
CA PRO A 38 4.02 -2.88 -15.35
C PRO A 38 2.79 -3.51 -16.00
N VAL A 39 2.96 -4.73 -16.50
CA VAL A 39 1.84 -5.56 -16.91
C VAL A 39 1.29 -6.21 -15.64
N TRP A 40 0.17 -5.67 -15.13
CA TRP A 40 -0.50 -6.24 -13.97
C TRP A 40 -1.31 -7.47 -14.38
N LEU A 41 -1.34 -8.46 -13.49
CA LEU A 41 -2.25 -9.60 -13.63
C LEU A 41 -3.71 -9.14 -13.49
N THR A 42 -4.60 -9.77 -14.25
CA THR A 42 -6.04 -9.57 -14.08
C THR A 42 -6.53 -10.23 -12.79
N LEU A 43 -7.76 -9.91 -12.36
CA LEU A 43 -8.34 -10.56 -11.18
C LEU A 43 -8.52 -12.07 -11.40
N GLU A 44 -8.89 -12.48 -12.62
CA GLU A 44 -9.00 -13.89 -13.01
C GLU A 44 -7.66 -14.61 -12.97
N GLU A 45 -6.58 -13.97 -13.45
CA GLU A 45 -5.24 -14.53 -13.36
C GLU A 45 -4.78 -14.66 -11.91
N LEU A 46 -5.05 -13.66 -11.06
CA LEU A 46 -4.75 -13.75 -9.62
C LEU A 46 -5.54 -14.88 -8.94
N GLU A 47 -6.82 -15.04 -9.27
CA GLU A 47 -7.64 -16.13 -8.74
C GLU A 47 -7.12 -17.51 -9.20
N ALA A 48 -6.73 -17.63 -10.47
CA ALA A 48 -6.12 -18.84 -11.02
C ALA A 48 -4.81 -19.23 -10.32
N GLU A 49 -4.03 -18.24 -9.87
CA GLU A 49 -2.82 -18.42 -9.06
C GLU A 49 -3.11 -18.66 -7.56
N GLY A 50 -4.39 -18.78 -7.18
CA GLY A 50 -4.82 -19.14 -5.82
C GLY A 50 -4.94 -17.97 -4.85
N TYR A 51 -4.91 -16.72 -5.32
CA TYR A 51 -5.19 -15.57 -4.47
C TYR A 51 -6.70 -15.38 -4.31
N ASN A 52 -7.18 -15.32 -3.06
CA ASN A 52 -8.59 -15.06 -2.75
C ASN A 52 -8.93 -13.57 -2.99
N VAL A 53 -9.07 -13.16 -4.25
CA VAL A 53 -9.40 -11.78 -4.65
C VAL A 53 -10.90 -11.54 -4.66
N ASN A 54 -11.32 -10.30 -4.37
CA ASN A 54 -12.71 -9.91 -4.45
C ASN A 54 -13.05 -9.47 -5.88
N GLN A 55 -13.62 -10.38 -6.67
CA GLN A 55 -14.07 -10.11 -8.04
C GLN A 55 -15.16 -9.03 -8.13
N ALA A 56 -15.93 -8.82 -7.06
CA ALA A 56 -16.99 -7.81 -7.01
C ALA A 56 -16.49 -6.44 -6.56
N TYR A 57 -15.22 -6.32 -6.14
CA TYR A 57 -14.64 -5.05 -5.73
C TYR A 57 -14.54 -4.11 -6.93
N LYS A 58 -15.14 -2.93 -6.80
CA LYS A 58 -15.01 -1.85 -7.77
C LYS A 58 -13.93 -0.89 -7.29
N PRO A 59 -12.80 -0.76 -8.00
CA PRO A 59 -11.76 0.16 -7.57
C PRO A 59 -12.24 1.61 -7.51
N ILE A 60 -11.74 2.36 -6.54
CA ILE A 60 -11.97 3.81 -6.43
C ILE A 60 -11.34 4.49 -7.65
N ILE A 61 -10.14 4.05 -8.04
CA ILE A 61 -9.49 4.50 -9.27
C ILE A 61 -9.17 3.29 -10.13
N SER A 62 -9.71 3.28 -11.34
CA SER A 62 -9.54 2.17 -12.27
C SER A 62 -8.12 2.09 -12.83
N ILE A 63 -7.73 0.91 -13.30
CA ILE A 63 -6.44 0.69 -13.96
C ILE A 63 -6.31 1.52 -15.24
N GLU A 64 -7.41 1.70 -15.98
CA GLU A 64 -7.47 2.56 -17.17
C GLU A 64 -7.19 4.01 -16.80
N THR A 65 -7.73 4.49 -15.69
CA THR A 65 -7.50 5.87 -15.21
C THR A 65 -6.02 6.08 -14.87
N ILE A 66 -5.38 5.11 -14.21
CA ILE A 66 -3.95 5.17 -13.89
C ILE A 66 -3.09 5.16 -15.17
N THR A 67 -3.41 4.26 -16.10
CA THR A 67 -2.59 4.01 -17.30
C THR A 67 -2.80 5.02 -18.43
N GLN A 68 -3.92 5.75 -18.43
CA GLN A 68 -4.19 6.84 -19.38
C GLN A 68 -3.34 8.09 -19.12
N THR A 69 -2.67 8.20 -17.97
CA THR A 69 -1.80 9.34 -17.67
C THR A 69 -0.48 9.22 -18.42
N ASP A 70 0.08 10.35 -18.85
CA ASP A 70 1.41 10.42 -19.49
C ASP A 70 2.57 10.20 -18.50
N CYS A 71 2.34 9.48 -17.39
CA CYS A 71 3.27 9.30 -16.27
C CYS A 71 3.84 10.63 -15.73
N SER A 72 3.07 11.71 -15.88
CA SER A 72 3.45 13.08 -15.52
C SER A 72 2.88 13.52 -14.16
N GLU A 73 2.46 12.55 -13.34
CA GLU A 73 1.90 12.80 -12.01
C GLU A 73 2.89 13.63 -11.18
N THR A 74 2.49 14.83 -10.75
CA THR A 74 3.28 15.62 -9.79
C THR A 74 3.24 15.00 -8.41
N ILE A 75 4.12 15.42 -7.51
CA ILE A 75 4.08 14.87 -6.15
C ILE A 75 2.77 15.23 -5.42
N GLU A 76 2.25 16.43 -5.65
CA GLU A 76 0.97 16.88 -5.10
C GLU A 76 -0.17 16.00 -5.61
N GLN A 77 -0.21 15.71 -6.91
CA GLN A 77 -1.20 14.80 -7.52
C GLN A 77 -1.10 13.39 -6.94
N PHE A 78 0.12 12.89 -6.67
CA PHE A 78 0.31 11.59 -6.03
C PHE A 78 -0.26 11.55 -4.59
N TYR A 79 -0.02 12.62 -3.80
CA TYR A 79 -0.64 12.77 -2.48
C TYR A 79 -2.15 12.92 -2.55
N ASP A 80 -2.67 13.68 -3.51
CA ASP A 80 -4.09 13.89 -3.72
C ASP A 80 -4.79 12.57 -4.04
N ARG A 81 -4.30 11.86 -5.06
CA ARG A 81 -4.78 10.53 -5.46
C ARG A 81 -4.82 9.57 -4.29
N SER A 82 -3.71 9.45 -3.57
CA SER A 82 -3.57 8.50 -2.45
C SER A 82 -4.50 8.85 -1.29
N ALA A 83 -4.70 10.13 -1.02
CA ALA A 83 -5.63 10.59 0.01
C ALA A 83 -7.08 10.35 -0.39
N THR A 84 -7.47 10.63 -1.64
CA THR A 84 -8.81 10.34 -2.17
C THR A 84 -9.14 8.86 -2.04
N VAL A 85 -8.22 7.98 -2.44
CA VAL A 85 -8.39 6.53 -2.30
C VAL A 85 -8.52 6.12 -0.84
N THR A 86 -7.62 6.60 0.02
CA THR A 86 -7.64 6.25 1.45
C THR A 86 -8.94 6.70 2.12
N GLN A 87 -9.39 7.92 1.84
CA GLN A 87 -10.64 8.46 2.39
C GLN A 87 -11.85 7.65 1.92
N ALA A 88 -11.93 7.32 0.64
CA ALA A 88 -13.02 6.50 0.11
C ALA A 88 -13.03 5.08 0.71
N ILE A 89 -11.86 4.46 0.92
CA ILE A 89 -11.76 3.16 1.63
C ILE A 89 -12.28 3.28 3.06
N LEU A 90 -11.91 4.35 3.78
CA LEU A 90 -12.39 4.61 5.14
C LEU A 90 -13.92 4.78 5.19
N GLU A 91 -14.48 5.63 4.32
CA GLU A 91 -15.91 5.88 4.23
C GLU A 91 -16.69 4.60 3.87
N ASN A 92 -16.21 3.83 2.88
CA ASN A 92 -16.81 2.56 2.50
C ASN A 92 -16.79 1.55 3.66
N THR A 93 -15.70 1.50 4.41
CA THR A 93 -15.58 0.61 5.57
C THR A 93 -16.53 1.04 6.69
N LEU A 94 -16.63 2.34 6.97
CA LEU A 94 -17.55 2.88 7.97
C LEU A 94 -19.00 2.57 7.60
N ASN A 95 -19.37 2.78 6.34
CA ASN A 95 -20.71 2.47 5.81
C ASN A 95 -21.04 0.97 5.89
N ALA A 96 -20.03 0.10 5.85
CA ALA A 96 -20.18 -1.35 6.00
C ALA A 96 -20.20 -1.83 7.46
N GLY A 97 -20.22 -0.93 8.44
CA GLY A 97 -20.25 -1.25 9.87
C GLY A 97 -18.93 -1.01 10.61
N GLY A 98 -17.94 -0.41 9.96
CA GLY A 98 -16.64 -0.07 10.52
C GLY A 98 -15.68 -1.26 10.66
N GLY A 99 -14.53 -1.01 11.26
CA GLY A 99 -13.51 -2.02 11.53
C GLY A 99 -12.09 -1.59 11.14
N ASN A 100 -11.16 -2.54 11.24
CA ASN A 100 -9.77 -2.32 10.89
C ASN A 100 -9.54 -2.51 9.40
N ILE A 101 -8.68 -1.67 8.81
CA ILE A 101 -8.31 -1.71 7.40
C ILE A 101 -6.81 -2.00 7.31
N LEU A 102 -6.44 -2.93 6.43
CA LEU A 102 -5.05 -3.17 6.08
C LEU A 102 -4.82 -2.73 4.63
N ILE A 103 -3.99 -1.69 4.45
CA ILE A 103 -3.52 -1.25 3.14
C ILE A 103 -2.12 -1.84 2.91
N VAL A 104 -1.96 -2.65 1.86
CA VAL A 104 -0.67 -3.20 1.46
C VAL A 104 -0.24 -2.58 0.13
N GLY A 105 0.67 -1.61 0.22
CA GLY A 105 1.18 -0.86 -0.93
C GLY A 105 2.70 -0.86 -1.00
N HIS A 106 3.26 0.31 -1.26
CA HIS A 106 4.68 0.55 -1.48
C HIS A 106 5.27 1.35 -0.30
N ALA A 107 6.59 1.55 -0.30
CA ALA A 107 7.25 2.37 0.73
C ALA A 107 6.62 3.76 0.88
N ALA A 108 6.24 4.40 -0.23
CA ALA A 108 5.57 5.70 -0.22
C ALA A 108 4.18 5.66 0.42
N SER A 109 3.46 4.54 0.30
CA SER A 109 2.08 4.38 0.79
C SER A 109 1.97 4.64 2.29
N LEU A 110 3.03 4.37 3.07
CA LEU A 110 3.06 4.67 4.50
C LEU A 110 2.85 6.17 4.75
N ASP A 111 3.40 7.04 3.91
CA ASP A 111 3.27 8.49 4.04
C ASP A 111 2.07 9.00 3.24
N VAL A 112 1.96 8.73 1.94
CA VAL A 112 0.92 9.37 1.10
C VAL A 112 -0.51 9.00 1.49
N CYS A 113 -0.75 7.80 2.04
CA CYS A 113 -2.08 7.40 2.52
C CYS A 113 -2.42 7.98 3.90
N THR A 114 -1.42 8.36 4.71
CA THR A 114 -1.66 8.79 6.10
C THR A 114 -1.45 10.28 6.34
N ARG A 115 -0.64 10.95 5.49
CA ARG A 115 -0.18 12.33 5.71
C ARG A 115 -1.35 13.31 5.84
N LYS A 116 -2.22 13.31 4.83
CA LYS A 116 -3.42 14.17 4.84
C LYS A 116 -4.45 13.72 5.88
N LEU A 117 -4.54 12.42 6.11
CA LEU A 117 -5.45 11.84 7.10
C LEU A 117 -5.18 12.41 8.50
N VAL A 118 -3.91 12.54 8.89
CA VAL A 118 -3.50 13.15 10.17
C VAL A 118 -3.38 14.68 10.12
N GLY A 119 -3.87 15.31 9.06
CA GLY A 119 -3.85 16.76 8.85
C GLY A 119 -2.45 17.36 8.64
N ALA A 120 -1.46 16.55 8.25
CA ALA A 120 -0.12 17.02 7.92
C ALA A 120 -0.05 17.46 6.45
N THR A 121 0.88 18.36 6.15
CA THR A 121 1.13 18.82 4.78
C THR A 121 1.87 17.74 3.97
N PRO A 122 1.53 17.59 2.67
CA PRO A 122 2.32 16.81 1.72
C PRO A 122 3.80 17.19 1.74
N ARG A 123 4.68 16.21 1.51
CA ARG A 123 6.12 16.45 1.38
C ARG A 123 6.45 16.85 -0.05
N ASP A 124 7.56 17.56 -0.21
CA ASP A 124 8.15 17.78 -1.51
C ASP A 124 8.94 16.55 -1.99
N CYS A 125 9.42 16.60 -3.24
CA CYS A 125 10.12 15.49 -3.88
C CYS A 125 11.39 15.07 -3.13
N LYS A 126 12.08 16.04 -2.50
CA LYS A 126 13.34 15.78 -1.80
C LYS A 126 13.05 15.04 -0.50
N ASP A 127 12.12 15.55 0.29
CA ASP A 127 11.72 14.95 1.56
C ASP A 127 11.12 13.56 1.37
N MET A 128 10.36 13.33 0.29
CA MET A 128 9.87 12.00 -0.09
C MET A 128 11.03 11.04 -0.35
N ASN A 129 12.00 11.43 -1.18
CA ASN A 129 13.17 10.59 -1.47
C ASN A 129 14.02 10.29 -0.23
N ASP A 130 14.14 11.25 0.69
CA ASP A 130 14.84 11.07 1.97
C ASP A 130 14.11 10.10 2.89
N LEU A 131 12.78 10.12 2.87
CA LEU A 131 11.94 9.20 3.62
C LEU A 131 12.02 7.77 3.08
N LEU A 132 11.88 7.58 1.76
CA LEU A 132 11.82 6.25 1.14
C LEU A 132 13.07 5.40 1.44
N ARG A 133 14.23 6.04 1.53
CA ARG A 133 15.50 5.38 1.89
C ARG A 133 15.54 4.80 3.30
N LYS A 134 14.59 5.17 4.15
CA LYS A 134 14.49 4.76 5.56
C LYS A 134 13.39 3.72 5.79
N ILE A 135 12.71 3.23 4.74
CA ILE A 135 11.58 2.32 4.85
C ILE A 135 11.99 0.94 4.30
N PRO A 136 12.34 -0.02 5.19
CA PRO A 136 12.55 -1.42 4.83
C PRO A 136 11.27 -2.12 4.35
N TYR A 137 11.45 -3.33 3.79
CA TYR A 137 10.34 -4.20 3.47
C TYR A 137 9.47 -4.51 4.69
N CYS A 138 8.16 -4.61 4.46
CA CYS A 138 7.15 -4.90 5.50
C CYS A 138 7.15 -3.91 6.68
N SER A 139 7.65 -2.69 6.48
CA SER A 139 7.43 -1.60 7.44
C SER A 139 5.93 -1.31 7.57
N LEU A 140 5.50 -1.05 8.80
CA LEU A 140 4.10 -0.76 9.14
C LEU A 140 3.99 0.65 9.71
N THR A 141 2.93 1.36 9.31
CA THR A 141 2.46 2.56 10.01
C THR A 141 1.00 2.32 10.42
N VAL A 142 0.58 2.89 11.55
CA VAL A 142 -0.80 2.78 12.04
C VAL A 142 -1.37 4.17 12.22
N ALA A 143 -2.43 4.47 11.48
CA ALA A 143 -3.29 5.62 11.74
C ALA A 143 -4.52 5.15 12.51
N GLN A 144 -4.76 5.72 13.69
CA GLN A 144 -5.90 5.38 14.55
C GLN A 144 -6.80 6.60 14.74
N GLN A 145 -8.11 6.37 14.68
CA GLN A 145 -9.10 7.37 15.06
C GLN A 145 -9.15 7.48 16.59
N VAL A 146 -8.76 8.63 17.15
CA VAL A 146 -8.63 8.85 18.60
C VAL A 146 -9.90 9.47 19.21
N SER A 147 -10.67 10.22 18.43
CA SER A 147 -12.00 10.72 18.80
C SER A 147 -12.80 11.06 17.55
N SER A 148 -14.11 10.82 17.54
CA SER A 148 -15.02 11.22 16.45
C SER A 148 -15.38 12.72 16.48
N ASP A 149 -15.14 13.38 17.62
CA ASP A 149 -15.74 14.69 17.93
C ASP A 149 -14.76 15.85 17.76
N VAL A 150 -13.67 15.63 17.03
CA VAL A 150 -12.61 16.62 16.78
C VAL A 150 -12.33 16.77 15.29
N ASP A 151 -11.97 17.97 14.86
CA ASP A 151 -11.63 18.30 13.45
C ASP A 151 -10.52 17.41 12.86
N ARG A 152 -9.63 16.87 13.70
CA ARG A 152 -8.53 15.97 13.30
C ARG A 152 -8.60 14.68 14.08
N PRO A 153 -9.45 13.73 13.66
CA PRO A 153 -9.76 12.55 14.45
C PRO A 153 -8.65 11.49 14.36
N TRP A 154 -7.72 11.59 13.40
CA TRP A 154 -6.69 10.58 13.14
C TRP A 154 -5.31 10.97 13.64
N GLN A 155 -4.60 10.01 14.24
CA GLN A 155 -3.22 10.16 14.69
C GLN A 155 -2.40 8.93 14.30
N LEU A 156 -1.10 9.14 14.04
CA LEU A 156 -0.15 8.03 13.93
C LEU A 156 0.18 7.52 15.33
N VAL A 157 0.02 6.21 15.53
CA VAL A 157 0.26 5.53 16.81
C VAL A 157 1.28 4.42 16.64
N GLU A 158 1.80 3.92 17.76
CA GLU A 158 2.69 2.76 17.76
C GLU A 158 1.97 1.52 17.21
N ALA A 159 2.68 0.74 16.40
CA ALA A 159 2.13 -0.51 15.87
C ALA A 159 1.90 -1.53 17.00
N PRO A 160 0.85 -2.37 16.92
CA PRO A 160 0.53 -3.34 17.97
C PRO A 160 1.51 -4.52 18.05
N PHE A 161 2.55 -4.53 17.21
CA PHE A 161 3.61 -5.55 17.18
C PHE A 161 4.95 -4.93 16.80
N PRO A 162 6.08 -5.53 17.23
CA PRO A 162 7.40 -4.99 16.99
C PRO A 162 7.80 -5.04 15.50
N PRO A 163 8.76 -4.18 15.08
CA PRO A 163 9.31 -4.22 13.74
C PRO A 163 10.13 -5.49 13.50
N ILE A 164 10.34 -5.83 12.23
CA ILE A 164 11.19 -6.96 11.81
C ILE A 164 12.52 -6.43 11.30
N THR A 165 13.62 -7.08 11.69
CA THR A 165 14.97 -6.80 11.17
C THR A 165 15.71 -8.12 10.97
N HIS A 166 16.35 -8.27 9.82
CA HIS A 166 17.21 -9.42 9.52
C HIS A 166 18.47 -8.95 8.79
N SER A 167 19.52 -9.75 8.84
CA SER A 167 20.78 -9.48 8.12
C SER A 167 20.66 -9.88 6.65
N ASN A 168 21.62 -9.40 5.84
CA ASN A 168 21.81 -9.88 4.47
C ASN A 168 22.32 -11.33 4.48
N ASN A 169 21.88 -12.11 3.50
CA ASN A 169 22.35 -13.48 3.27
C ASN A 169 23.03 -13.57 1.89
N PRO A 170 24.35 -13.42 1.80
CA PRO A 170 25.05 -13.43 0.50
C PRO A 170 24.96 -14.80 -0.15
N ARG A 171 24.91 -14.82 -1.49
CA ARG A 171 24.90 -16.06 -2.26
C ARG A 171 26.22 -16.81 -2.08
N PHE A 172 26.14 -18.07 -1.66
CA PHE A 172 27.30 -18.95 -1.60
C PHE A 172 27.65 -19.48 -3.01
N ASP A 173 28.91 -19.32 -3.43
CA ASP A 173 29.46 -20.00 -4.61
C ASP A 173 30.29 -21.20 -4.16
N TRP A 174 29.77 -22.41 -4.39
CA TRP A 174 30.41 -23.65 -3.95
C TRP A 174 31.77 -23.90 -4.61
N ARG A 175 32.07 -23.26 -5.75
CA ARG A 175 33.35 -23.42 -6.47
C ARG A 175 34.56 -22.96 -5.66
N VAL A 176 34.37 -22.12 -4.64
CA VAL A 176 35.45 -21.70 -3.73
C VAL A 176 36.04 -22.86 -2.92
N LEU A 177 35.37 -24.01 -2.88
CA LEU A 177 35.85 -25.22 -2.19
C LEU A 177 36.71 -26.14 -3.08
N LEU A 178 36.85 -25.84 -4.39
CA LEU A 178 37.63 -26.65 -5.33
C LEU A 178 39.12 -26.31 -5.36
N THR A 179 39.55 -25.32 -4.58
CA THR A 179 40.95 -24.90 -4.39
C THR A 179 41.56 -25.58 -3.18
#